data_AF-A0A523UIB7-F1
#
_entry.id   AF-A0A523UIB7-F1
#
_cell.length_a   1.000
_cell.length_b   1.000
_cell.length_c   1.000
_cell.angle_alpha   90.00
_cell.angle_beta   90.00
_cell.angle_gamma   90.00
#
_symmetry.space_group_name_H-M   'P 1'
#
loop_
_entity.id
_entity.type
_entity.pdbx_description
1 polymer ?
#
loop_
_entity_poly.entity_id
_entity_poly.type
_entity_poly.pdbx_seq_one_letter_code
_entity_poly.pdbx_strand_id
1 'polypeptide(L)'
;MNRGIQNVLLEEISSMPFARFGALAITNELERIALELADRLEEEGYVSCPVPAFRYYDYIEGRPLFSHKHAAVAAGLGHLGWGGFLVTPKFGGAVQLCSVLTSAKLIPDQILEKNLCDKCMECVKICPSGAISRTSTESFRINGQKYSHGRISKIRCMWACGGLQKKNTYSWSDVPRPPVKNEEDLALAHSEFMRGEIMRNEWQKHMAGQFRLIFCSKCYLTCHPEEKNQT
;
A
#
# COMPACT_ATOMS: atom_id res chain seq x y z
N MET A 1 1.26 -16.08 -0.97
CA MET A 1 2.65 -15.72 -0.60
C MET A 1 3.21 -16.80 0.31
N ASN A 2 4.53 -17.06 0.29
CA ASN A 2 5.17 -18.05 1.16
C ASN A 2 4.95 -17.71 2.65
N ARG A 3 4.52 -18.68 3.49
CA ARG A 3 4.22 -18.44 4.91
C ARG A 3 5.45 -18.08 5.75
N GLY A 4 6.59 -18.71 5.49
CA GLY A 4 7.85 -18.39 6.18
C GLY A 4 8.28 -16.94 5.95
N ILE A 5 8.16 -16.44 4.72
CA ILE A 5 8.44 -15.02 4.40
C ILE A 5 7.51 -14.07 5.17
N GLN A 6 6.25 -14.43 5.35
CA GLN A 6 5.29 -13.61 6.11
C GLN A 6 5.60 -13.64 7.61
N ASN A 7 5.81 -14.83 8.18
CA ASN A 7 6.07 -14.99 9.62
C ASN A 7 7.34 -14.26 10.05
N VAL A 8 8.43 -14.36 9.28
CA VAL A 8 9.70 -13.69 9.59
C VAL A 8 9.54 -12.15 9.63
N LEU A 9 8.62 -11.57 8.86
CA LEU A 9 8.26 -10.15 8.96
C LEU A 9 7.35 -9.86 10.16
N LEU A 10 6.30 -10.66 10.34
CA LEU A 10 5.28 -10.45 11.37
C LEU A 10 5.88 -10.60 12.77
N GLU A 11 6.74 -11.59 12.98
CA GLU A 11 7.50 -11.86 14.22
C GLU A 11 8.71 -10.94 14.41
N GLU A 12 8.94 -9.99 13.50
CA GLU A 12 10.03 -9.00 13.61
C GLU A 12 11.45 -9.61 13.58
N ILE A 13 11.59 -10.83 13.04
CA ILE A 13 12.88 -11.51 12.89
C ILE A 13 13.70 -10.84 11.77
N SER A 14 13.10 -10.62 10.60
CA SER A 14 13.76 -9.92 9.49
C SER A 14 12.76 -9.38 8.47
N SER A 15 12.98 -8.16 7.98
CA SER A 15 12.21 -7.65 6.86
C SER A 15 12.74 -8.08 5.48
N MET A 16 13.96 -8.63 5.41
CA MET A 16 14.67 -8.83 4.14
C MET A 16 14.03 -9.86 3.20
N PRO A 17 13.60 -11.05 3.67
CA PRO A 17 12.92 -12.00 2.81
C PRO A 17 11.62 -11.43 2.24
N PHE A 18 10.87 -10.69 3.06
CA PHE A 18 9.63 -10.05 2.62
C PHE A 18 9.91 -8.94 1.60
N ALA A 19 10.83 -8.03 1.92
CA ALA A 19 11.32 -6.99 1.03
C ALA A 19 11.70 -7.50 -0.37
N ARG A 20 12.40 -8.64 -0.45
CA ARG A 20 12.83 -9.19 -1.74
C ARG A 20 11.73 -9.99 -2.43
N PHE A 21 11.11 -10.93 -1.72
CA PHE A 21 10.26 -11.96 -2.33
C PHE A 21 8.76 -11.73 -2.12
N GLY A 22 8.36 -11.05 -1.05
CA GLY A 22 6.97 -10.66 -0.79
C GLY A 22 6.58 -9.30 -1.36
N ALA A 23 7.56 -8.53 -1.81
CA ALA A 23 7.41 -7.15 -2.26
C ALA A 23 8.00 -6.97 -3.67
N LEU A 24 9.34 -6.90 -3.79
CA LEU A 24 10.00 -6.55 -5.06
C LEU A 24 9.73 -7.53 -6.19
N ALA A 25 9.92 -8.83 -5.94
CA ALA A 25 9.73 -9.86 -6.97
C ALA A 25 8.30 -9.86 -7.52
N ILE A 26 7.31 -9.68 -6.64
CA ILE A 26 5.90 -9.62 -7.03
C ILE A 26 5.61 -8.35 -7.84
N THR A 27 6.14 -7.20 -7.41
CA THR A 27 6.04 -5.95 -8.16
C THR A 27 6.59 -6.10 -9.58
N ASN A 28 7.80 -6.68 -9.73
CA ASN A 28 8.44 -6.82 -11.03
C ASN A 28 7.62 -7.70 -11.97
N GLU A 29 7.08 -8.82 -11.48
CA GLU A 29 6.22 -9.68 -12.30
C GLU A 29 4.91 -8.98 -12.66
N LEU A 30 4.33 -8.24 -11.72
CA LEU A 30 3.08 -7.51 -11.94
C LEU A 30 3.25 -6.41 -12.99
N GLU A 31 4.35 -5.66 -12.94
CA GLU A 31 4.67 -4.62 -13.93
C GLU A 31 5.04 -5.21 -15.28
N ARG A 32 5.72 -6.36 -15.33
CA ARG A 32 5.97 -7.11 -16.56
C ARG A 32 4.66 -7.51 -17.24
N ILE A 33 3.71 -8.07 -16.49
CA ILE A 33 2.38 -8.45 -16.99
C ILE A 33 1.61 -7.22 -17.48
N ALA A 34 1.68 -6.10 -16.77
CA ALA A 34 1.00 -4.87 -17.17
C ALA A 34 1.53 -4.30 -18.49
N LEU A 35 2.86 -4.34 -18.69
CA LEU A 35 3.48 -3.92 -19.95
C LEU A 35 3.07 -4.87 -21.09
N GLU A 36 3.17 -6.19 -20.89
CA GLU A 36 2.78 -7.18 -21.89
C GLU A 36 1.30 -7.03 -22.31
N LEU A 37 0.41 -6.73 -21.35
CA LEU A 37 -0.99 -6.46 -21.63
C LEU A 37 -1.19 -5.16 -22.43
N ALA A 38 -0.45 -4.10 -22.09
CA ALA A 38 -0.53 -2.83 -22.82
C ALA A 38 -0.04 -3.00 -24.26
N ASP A 39 1.09 -3.67 -24.46
CA ASP A 39 1.64 -3.93 -25.80
C ASP A 39 0.64 -4.70 -26.67
N ARG A 40 -0.03 -5.71 -26.11
CA ARG A 40 -1.08 -6.46 -26.83
C ARG A 40 -2.28 -5.60 -27.20
N LEU A 41 -2.68 -4.66 -26.36
CA LEU A 41 -3.77 -3.72 -26.67
C LEU A 41 -3.38 -2.74 -27.78
N GLU A 42 -2.12 -2.28 -27.79
CA GLU A 42 -1.57 -1.44 -28.87
C GLU A 42 -1.50 -2.20 -30.19
N GLU A 43 -1.12 -3.48 -30.18
CA GLU A 43 -1.15 -4.37 -31.37
C GLU A 43 -2.57 -4.51 -31.95
N GLU A 44 -3.61 -4.47 -31.10
CA GLU A 44 -5.01 -4.45 -31.50
C GLU A 44 -5.52 -3.04 -31.92
N GLY A 45 -4.66 -2.02 -31.87
CA GLY A 45 -4.97 -0.65 -32.28
C GLY A 45 -5.56 0.24 -31.18
N TYR A 46 -5.48 -0.17 -29.92
CA TYR A 46 -5.95 0.61 -28.77
C TYR A 46 -4.80 1.30 -28.04
N VAL A 47 -4.87 2.63 -27.95
CA VAL A 47 -3.97 3.40 -27.09
C VAL A 47 -4.07 2.88 -25.65
N SER A 48 -2.95 2.50 -25.07
CA SER A 48 -2.86 1.95 -23.72
C SER A 48 -1.59 2.40 -22.98
N CYS A 49 -1.67 2.41 -21.65
CA CYS A 49 -0.59 2.87 -20.79
C CYS A 49 -0.57 2.05 -19.49
N PRO A 50 0.49 1.27 -19.22
CA PRO A 50 0.66 0.63 -17.95
C PRO A 50 1.00 1.69 -16.88
N VAL A 51 0.27 1.67 -15.78
CA VAL A 51 0.50 2.52 -14.61
C VAL A 51 1.29 1.70 -13.59
N PRO A 52 2.57 2.04 -13.31
CA PRO A 52 3.42 1.29 -12.40
C PRO A 52 2.79 1.09 -11.02
N ALA A 53 3.02 -0.07 -10.40
CA ALA A 53 2.46 -0.39 -9.08
C ALA A 53 2.98 0.57 -8.00
N PHE A 54 4.17 1.16 -8.22
CA PHE A 54 4.81 2.13 -7.35
C PHE A 54 5.43 3.28 -8.16
N ARG A 55 5.70 4.41 -7.48
CA ARG A 55 6.51 5.53 -8.01
C ARG A 55 5.87 6.33 -9.16
N TYR A 56 4.55 6.25 -9.35
CA TYR A 56 3.82 7.13 -10.25
C TYR A 56 3.19 8.31 -9.49
N TYR A 57 3.98 9.36 -9.28
CA TYR A 57 3.60 10.55 -8.52
C TYR A 57 3.62 11.81 -9.37
N ASP A 58 2.72 12.73 -9.05
CA ASP A 58 2.89 14.14 -9.34
C ASP A 58 4.00 14.67 -8.43
N TYR A 59 5.13 15.08 -9.01
CA TYR A 59 6.28 15.57 -8.26
C TYR A 59 6.08 16.96 -7.66
N ILE A 60 5.09 17.72 -8.12
CA ILE A 60 4.75 19.05 -7.61
C ILE A 60 3.82 18.91 -6.41
N GLU A 61 2.74 18.15 -6.57
CA GLU A 61 1.71 17.99 -5.54
C GLU A 61 2.02 16.85 -4.56
N GLY A 62 3.00 16.01 -4.88
CA GLY A 62 3.39 14.86 -4.07
C GLY A 62 2.26 13.84 -3.93
N ARG A 63 1.35 13.72 -4.89
CA ARG A 63 0.26 12.72 -4.83
C ARG A 63 0.39 11.70 -5.96
N PRO A 64 -0.06 10.45 -5.75
CA PRO A 64 -0.18 9.51 -6.86
C PRO A 64 -1.09 10.07 -7.94
N LEU A 65 -0.68 9.98 -9.20
CA LEU A 65 -1.49 10.41 -10.35
C LEU A 65 -2.71 9.50 -10.56
N PHE A 66 -2.62 8.24 -10.11
CA PHE A 66 -3.69 7.26 -10.20
C PHE A 66 -3.80 6.46 -8.91
N SER A 67 -5.01 6.04 -8.55
CA SER A 67 -5.26 5.28 -7.32
C SER A 67 -5.71 3.86 -7.62
N HIS A 68 -4.75 2.93 -7.69
CA HIS A 68 -5.00 1.50 -7.95
C HIS A 68 -6.04 0.90 -7.02
N LYS A 69 -6.00 1.25 -5.72
CA LYS A 69 -6.93 0.69 -4.74
C LYS A 69 -8.38 1.10 -4.98
N HIS A 70 -8.63 2.34 -5.43
CA HIS A 70 -9.99 2.79 -5.75
C HIS A 70 -10.46 2.21 -7.08
N ALA A 71 -9.56 2.12 -8.07
CA ALA A 71 -9.84 1.45 -9.34
C ALA A 71 -10.20 -0.03 -9.13
N ALA A 72 -9.49 -0.73 -8.24
CA ALA A 72 -9.78 -2.12 -7.91
C ALA A 72 -11.15 -2.31 -7.23
N VAL A 73 -11.59 -1.37 -6.39
CA VAL A 73 -12.97 -1.38 -5.86
C VAL A 73 -13.98 -1.16 -6.99
N ALA A 74 -13.73 -0.20 -7.89
CA ALA A 74 -14.59 0.07 -9.03
C ALA A 74 -14.70 -1.14 -9.99
N ALA A 75 -13.61 -1.90 -10.13
CA ALA A 75 -13.53 -3.14 -10.92
C ALA A 75 -14.04 -4.40 -10.17
N GLY A 76 -14.66 -4.25 -9.00
CA GLY A 76 -15.26 -5.38 -8.28
C GLY A 76 -14.27 -6.34 -7.62
N LEU A 77 -12.97 -6.01 -7.56
CA LEU A 77 -11.94 -6.90 -7.01
C LEU A 77 -12.00 -7.01 -5.47
N GLY A 78 -12.63 -6.05 -4.79
CA GLY A 78 -12.75 -6.04 -3.34
C GLY A 78 -13.25 -4.72 -2.77
N HIS A 79 -13.08 -4.56 -1.45
CA HIS A 79 -13.41 -3.33 -0.71
C HIS A 79 -12.19 -2.79 0.03
N LEU A 80 -12.14 -1.48 0.27
CA LEU A 80 -11.13 -0.96 1.20
C LEU A 80 -11.51 -1.38 2.63
N GLY A 81 -10.61 -2.12 3.29
CA GLY A 81 -10.75 -2.47 4.70
C GLY A 81 -10.46 -1.26 5.60
N TRP A 82 -10.61 -1.45 6.92
CA TRP A 82 -10.41 -0.36 7.88
C TRP A 82 -9.02 0.29 7.78
N GLY A 83 -7.98 -0.50 7.49
CA GLY A 83 -6.61 0.00 7.25
C GLY A 83 -6.40 0.73 5.92
N GLY A 84 -7.45 0.91 5.11
CA GLY A 84 -7.44 1.68 3.86
C GLY A 84 -6.74 1.02 2.67
N PHE A 85 -6.42 -0.27 2.75
CA PHE A 85 -5.95 -1.12 1.65
C PHE A 85 -7.08 -2.02 1.13
N LEU A 86 -6.93 -2.54 -0.08
CA LEU A 86 -7.92 -3.43 -0.71
C LEU A 86 -7.95 -4.78 0.02
N VAL A 87 -9.15 -5.25 0.36
CA VAL A 87 -9.41 -6.60 0.87
C VAL A 87 -10.20 -7.34 -0.20
N THR A 88 -9.67 -8.49 -0.62
CA THR A 88 -10.24 -9.36 -1.65
C THR A 88 -10.83 -10.64 -1.03
N PRO A 89 -11.81 -11.30 -1.67
CA PRO A 89 -12.44 -12.50 -1.11
C PRO A 89 -11.46 -13.66 -0.86
N LYS A 90 -10.50 -13.85 -1.77
CA LYS A 90 -9.59 -15.01 -1.75
C LYS A 90 -8.31 -14.77 -0.96
N PHE A 91 -7.75 -13.57 -1.05
CA PHE A 91 -6.41 -13.29 -0.52
C PHE A 91 -6.42 -12.27 0.63
N GLY A 92 -7.59 -11.76 1.00
CA GLY A 92 -7.70 -10.69 1.98
C GLY A 92 -6.93 -9.45 1.50
N GLY A 93 -6.16 -8.86 2.42
CA GLY A 93 -5.31 -7.69 2.16
C GLY A 93 -3.97 -7.99 1.49
N ALA A 94 -3.56 -9.26 1.39
CA ALA A 94 -2.24 -9.65 0.88
C ALA A 94 -2.15 -9.63 -0.66
N VAL A 95 -2.50 -8.49 -1.25
CA VAL A 95 -2.50 -8.25 -2.70
C VAL A 95 -1.72 -6.99 -3.05
N GLN A 96 -1.00 -7.03 -4.17
CA GLN A 96 -0.42 -5.86 -4.82
C GLN A 96 -1.22 -5.55 -6.09
N LEU A 97 -1.26 -4.27 -6.46
CA LEU A 97 -2.07 -3.78 -7.56
C LEU A 97 -1.21 -3.00 -8.55
N CYS A 98 -1.53 -3.16 -9.81
CA CYS A 98 -1.06 -2.38 -10.95
C CYS A 98 -2.28 -2.15 -11.84
N SER A 99 -2.19 -1.26 -12.82
CA SER A 99 -3.32 -0.97 -13.70
C SER A 99 -2.84 -0.67 -15.11
N VAL A 100 -3.66 -0.97 -16.11
CA VAL A 100 -3.47 -0.53 -17.49
C VAL A 100 -4.64 0.38 -17.83
N LEU A 101 -4.35 1.59 -18.27
CA LEU A 101 -5.34 2.51 -18.82
C LEU A 101 -5.40 2.27 -20.32
N THR A 102 -6.60 2.21 -20.91
CA THR A 102 -6.75 1.96 -22.35
C THR A 102 -7.97 2.67 -22.93
N SER A 103 -7.93 2.96 -24.23
CA SER A 103 -9.07 3.43 -25.01
C SER A 103 -10.01 2.31 -25.46
N ALA A 104 -9.62 1.04 -25.27
CA ALA A 104 -10.43 -0.12 -25.60
C ALA A 104 -11.79 -0.06 -24.89
N LYS A 105 -12.87 -0.42 -25.61
CA LYS A 105 -14.22 -0.46 -25.05
C LYS A 105 -14.45 -1.80 -24.36
N LEU A 106 -14.35 -1.78 -23.03
CA LEU A 106 -14.56 -2.95 -22.18
C LEU A 106 -15.94 -2.92 -21.53
N ILE A 107 -16.51 -4.11 -21.28
CA ILE A 107 -17.70 -4.24 -20.45
C ILE A 107 -17.24 -4.12 -18.99
N PRO A 108 -17.76 -3.13 -18.22
CA PRO A 108 -17.34 -2.94 -16.84
C PRO A 108 -17.88 -4.05 -15.94
N ASP A 109 -17.04 -4.53 -15.04
CA ASP A 109 -17.47 -5.41 -13.95
C ASP A 109 -18.36 -4.68 -12.96
N GLN A 110 -19.19 -5.45 -12.24
CA GLN A 110 -19.98 -4.91 -11.14
C GLN A 110 -19.12 -4.76 -9.89
N ILE A 111 -19.35 -3.68 -9.15
CA ILE A 111 -18.73 -3.51 -7.84
C ILE A 111 -19.22 -4.63 -6.92
N LEU A 112 -18.29 -5.25 -6.19
CA LEU A 112 -18.63 -6.27 -5.20
C LEU A 112 -19.61 -5.69 -4.17
N GLU A 113 -20.77 -6.32 -3.96
CA GLU A 113 -21.80 -5.74 -3.08
C GLU A 113 -21.37 -5.75 -1.61
N LYS A 114 -20.71 -6.83 -1.18
CA LYS A 114 -20.40 -7.08 0.23
C LYS A 114 -19.04 -6.50 0.62
N ASN A 115 -19.04 -5.64 1.64
CA ASN A 115 -17.81 -5.24 2.32
C ASN A 115 -17.25 -6.44 3.13
N LEU A 116 -16.00 -6.79 2.85
CA LEU A 116 -15.31 -7.93 3.46
C LEU A 116 -14.66 -7.61 4.82
N CYS A 117 -14.55 -6.33 5.16
CA CYS A 117 -14.02 -5.88 6.44
C CYS A 117 -15.11 -5.94 7.51
N ASP A 118 -14.83 -6.68 8.58
CA ASP A 118 -15.67 -6.85 9.76
C ASP A 118 -15.33 -5.89 10.90
N LYS A 119 -14.42 -4.93 10.65
CA LYS A 119 -13.94 -3.97 11.64
C LYS A 119 -13.30 -4.62 12.88
N CYS A 120 -12.59 -5.75 12.72
CA CYS A 120 -11.86 -6.41 13.81
C CYS A 120 -10.74 -5.56 14.47
N MET A 121 -10.31 -4.48 13.82
CA MET A 121 -9.23 -3.59 14.24
C MET A 121 -7.83 -4.22 14.30
N GLU A 122 -7.62 -5.41 13.72
CA GLU A 122 -6.30 -6.05 13.74
C GLU A 122 -5.24 -5.20 13.01
N CYS A 123 -5.62 -4.58 11.90
CA CYS A 123 -4.79 -3.60 11.20
C CYS A 123 -4.34 -2.42 12.09
N VAL A 124 -5.17 -1.99 13.06
CA VAL A 124 -4.83 -0.93 14.02
C VAL A 124 -3.82 -1.45 15.04
N LYS A 125 -4.04 -2.66 15.58
CA LYS A 125 -3.16 -3.26 16.59
C LYS A 125 -1.75 -3.51 16.06
N ILE A 126 -1.64 -4.08 14.85
CA ILE A 126 -0.35 -4.45 14.27
C ILE A 126 0.42 -3.26 13.68
N CYS A 127 -0.19 -2.06 13.58
CA CYS A 127 0.43 -0.90 12.95
C CYS A 127 1.59 -0.37 13.81
N PRO A 128 2.85 -0.47 13.35
CA PRO A 128 4.00 -0.13 14.19
C PRO A 128 4.15 1.37 14.45
N SER A 129 3.52 2.23 13.64
CA SER A 129 3.55 3.69 13.83
C SER A 129 2.28 4.25 14.47
N GLY A 130 1.28 3.40 14.75
CA GLY A 130 -0.03 3.84 15.21
C GLY A 130 -0.69 4.83 14.24
N ALA A 131 -0.55 4.58 12.93
CA ALA A 131 -1.04 5.48 11.88
C ALA A 131 -2.55 5.37 11.63
N ILE A 132 -3.17 4.24 11.96
CA ILE A 132 -4.57 3.96 11.63
C ILE A 132 -5.43 4.31 12.85
N SER A 133 -6.36 5.25 12.70
CA SER A 133 -7.29 5.63 13.76
C SER A 133 -8.27 4.49 14.05
N ARG A 134 -8.57 4.28 15.34
CA ARG A 134 -9.60 3.33 15.78
C ARG A 134 -11.02 3.89 15.68
N THR A 135 -11.17 5.21 15.71
CA THR A 135 -12.47 5.88 15.91
C THR A 135 -12.83 6.82 14.77
N SER A 136 -11.84 7.40 14.09
CA SER A 136 -12.06 8.37 13.01
C SER A 136 -12.05 7.69 11.66
N THR A 137 -12.88 8.19 10.74
CA THR A 137 -12.97 7.68 9.36
C THR A 137 -12.62 8.74 8.33
N GLU A 138 -12.27 8.26 7.13
CA GLU A 138 -12.18 9.02 5.89
C GLU A 138 -13.19 8.42 4.90
N SER A 139 -13.82 9.24 4.05
CA SER A 139 -14.83 8.79 3.09
C SER A 139 -14.46 9.19 1.67
N PHE A 140 -14.85 8.35 0.71
CA PHE A 140 -14.66 8.58 -0.72
C PHE A 140 -15.89 8.11 -1.48
N ARG A 141 -15.97 8.41 -2.78
CA ARG A 141 -17.07 8.01 -3.65
C ARG A 141 -16.58 7.27 -4.88
N ILE A 142 -17.29 6.21 -5.26
CA ILE A 142 -17.12 5.48 -6.52
C ILE A 142 -18.52 5.34 -7.11
N ASN A 143 -18.73 5.80 -8.34
CA ASN A 143 -20.03 5.81 -9.02
C ASN A 143 -21.17 6.40 -8.17
N GLY A 144 -20.88 7.50 -7.45
CA GLY A 144 -21.85 8.17 -6.56
C GLY A 144 -22.06 7.49 -5.20
N GLN A 145 -21.74 6.21 -5.06
CA GLN A 145 -21.85 5.48 -3.80
C GLN A 145 -20.73 5.87 -2.84
N LYS A 146 -21.09 6.09 -1.57
CA LYS A 146 -20.15 6.47 -0.51
C LYS A 146 -19.53 5.24 0.13
N TYR A 147 -18.21 5.30 0.30
CA TYR A 147 -17.40 4.30 1.00
C TYR A 147 -16.61 4.97 2.11
N SER A 148 -16.11 4.20 3.08
CA SER A 148 -15.25 4.71 4.13
C SER A 148 -14.28 3.66 4.66
N HIS A 149 -13.15 4.15 5.18
CA HIS A 149 -12.18 3.37 5.94
C HIS A 149 -11.70 4.16 7.16
N GLY A 150 -10.93 3.52 8.04
CA GLY A 150 -10.28 4.18 9.16
C GLY A 150 -9.35 5.28 8.67
N ARG A 151 -9.34 6.41 9.36
CA ARG A 151 -8.51 7.55 9.00
C ARG A 151 -7.04 7.21 9.21
N ILE A 152 -6.18 7.55 8.24
CA ILE A 152 -4.76 7.21 8.26
C ILE A 152 -3.92 8.49 8.35
N SER A 153 -3.12 8.59 9.40
CA SER A 153 -2.07 9.60 9.53
C SER A 153 -1.00 9.41 8.44
N LYS A 154 -0.87 10.40 7.56
CA LYS A 154 0.05 10.33 6.42
C LYS A 154 1.49 10.33 6.90
N ILE A 155 1.83 11.19 7.87
CA ILE A 155 3.19 11.26 8.40
C ILE A 155 3.57 9.98 9.16
N ARG A 156 2.69 9.41 10.00
CA ARG A 156 2.98 8.16 10.73
C ARG A 156 3.13 6.98 9.79
N CYS A 157 2.24 6.89 8.80
CA CYS A 157 2.28 5.82 7.81
C CYS A 157 3.57 5.91 6.99
N MET A 158 3.92 7.11 6.51
CA MET A 158 5.13 7.34 5.71
C MET A 158 6.41 7.08 6.50
N TRP A 159 6.46 7.48 7.78
CA TRP A 159 7.58 7.18 8.67
C TRP A 159 7.82 5.67 8.80
N ALA A 160 6.74 4.90 8.96
CA ALA A 160 6.81 3.44 8.98
C ALA A 160 7.13 2.84 7.60
N CYS A 161 6.50 3.31 6.53
CA CYS A 161 6.72 2.72 5.22
C CYS A 161 8.12 3.02 4.67
N GLY A 162 8.71 4.16 5.02
CA GLY A 162 10.06 4.52 4.62
C GLY A 162 11.15 4.00 5.56
N GLY A 163 10.84 3.26 6.61
CA GLY A 163 11.88 2.66 7.46
C GLY A 163 12.60 3.66 8.37
N LEU A 164 11.93 4.77 8.77
CA LEU A 164 12.47 5.81 9.65
C LEU A 164 12.23 5.55 11.14
N GLN A 165 11.50 4.49 11.48
CA GLN A 165 11.29 4.03 12.85
C GLN A 165 11.60 2.54 12.97
N LYS A 166 11.76 2.06 14.19
CA LYS A 166 11.84 0.62 14.49
C LYS A 166 10.54 -0.13 14.10
N LYS A 167 10.68 -1.45 13.88
CA LYS A 167 9.57 -2.43 13.74
C LYS A 167 8.68 -2.34 12.50
N ASN A 168 9.27 -2.15 11.31
CA ASN A 168 8.60 -2.10 10.01
C ASN A 168 9.46 -2.78 8.92
N THR A 169 8.90 -2.97 7.72
CA THR A 169 9.73 -3.37 6.57
C THR A 169 10.78 -2.29 6.33
N TYR A 170 12.06 -2.68 6.33
CA TYR A 170 13.22 -1.78 6.21
C TYR A 170 13.51 -0.92 7.45
N SER A 171 13.31 -1.46 8.66
CA SER A 171 13.62 -0.80 9.96
C SER A 171 15.12 -0.61 10.21
N TRP A 172 15.79 0.21 9.41
CA TRP A 172 17.24 0.40 9.50
C TRP A 172 17.64 1.66 10.23
N SER A 173 16.69 2.53 10.54
CA SER A 173 16.90 3.72 11.36
C SER A 173 15.81 3.89 12.41
N ASP A 174 16.11 4.75 13.38
CA ASP A 174 15.21 5.14 14.45
C ASP A 174 15.25 6.67 14.57
N VAL A 175 14.81 7.32 13.49
CA VAL A 175 14.79 8.77 13.38
C VAL A 175 13.54 9.28 14.11
N PRO A 176 13.68 10.21 15.06
CA PRO A 176 12.54 10.76 15.77
C PRO A 176 11.63 11.50 14.80
N ARG A 177 10.33 11.18 14.85
CA ARG A 177 9.33 11.87 14.04
C ARG A 177 9.06 13.26 14.61
N PRO A 178 9.02 14.33 13.78
CA PRO A 178 8.72 15.66 14.27
C PRO A 178 7.25 15.76 14.74
N PRO A 179 6.95 16.64 15.71
CA PRO A 179 5.57 16.98 16.01
C PRO A 179 4.98 17.77 14.84
N VAL A 180 3.78 17.40 14.39
CA VAL A 180 3.05 18.14 13.35
C VAL A 180 1.64 18.47 13.81
N LYS A 181 1.12 19.63 13.39
CA LYS A 181 -0.23 20.08 13.74
C LYS A 181 -1.31 19.28 13.02
N ASN A 182 -1.08 18.94 11.76
CA ASN A 182 -1.98 18.16 10.93
C ASN A 182 -1.26 16.93 10.40
N GLU A 183 -1.56 15.77 10.97
CA GLU A 183 -0.98 14.49 10.54
C GLU A 183 -1.56 13.97 9.21
N GLU A 184 -2.63 14.58 8.70
CA GLU A 184 -3.31 14.20 7.46
C GLU A 184 -2.77 14.95 6.24
N ASP A 185 -1.98 16.01 6.46
CA ASP A 185 -1.37 16.80 5.40
C ASP A 185 -0.29 15.98 4.68
N LEU A 186 -0.60 15.60 3.44
CA LEU A 186 0.27 14.77 2.62
C LEU A 186 1.55 15.51 2.19
N ALA A 187 1.43 16.80 1.86
CA ALA A 187 2.57 17.60 1.42
C ALA A 187 3.55 17.82 2.59
N LEU A 188 3.02 18.12 3.78
CA LEU A 188 3.80 18.19 5.00
C LEU A 188 4.46 16.84 5.31
N ALA A 189 3.70 15.75 5.26
CA ALA A 189 4.24 14.41 5.50
C ALA A 189 5.42 14.08 4.57
N HIS A 190 5.32 14.41 3.28
CA HIS A 190 6.42 14.25 2.33
C HIS A 190 7.63 15.11 2.67
N SER A 191 7.42 16.40 2.98
CA SER A 191 8.52 17.31 3.34
C SER A 191 9.27 16.82 4.58
N GLU A 192 8.55 16.45 5.64
CA GLU A 192 9.16 15.93 6.87
C GLU A 192 9.82 14.56 6.66
N PHE A 193 9.23 13.70 5.84
CA PHE A 193 9.84 12.42 5.47
C PHE A 193 11.20 12.63 4.80
N MET A 194 11.30 13.55 3.84
CA MET A 194 12.57 13.88 3.19
C MET A 194 13.60 14.44 4.17
N ARG A 195 13.19 15.25 5.16
CA ARG A 195 14.09 15.69 6.24
C ARG A 195 14.55 14.53 7.11
N GLY A 196 13.64 13.62 7.46
CA GLY A 196 13.97 12.41 8.22
C GLY A 196 14.98 11.51 7.52
N GLU A 197 14.89 11.39 6.19
CA GLU A 197 15.87 10.65 5.38
C GLU A 197 17.29 11.25 5.49
N ILE A 198 17.41 12.58 5.56
CA ILE A 198 18.71 13.26 5.71
C ILE A 198 19.34 13.01 7.10
N MET A 199 18.51 12.75 8.11
CA MET A 199 18.94 12.46 9.49
C MET A 199 19.50 11.04 9.67
N ARG A 200 19.39 10.15 8.68
CA ARG A 200 20.02 8.83 8.71
C ARG A 200 21.55 8.97 8.83
N ASN A 201 22.20 7.96 9.42
CA ASN A 201 23.66 7.88 9.35
C ASN A 201 24.14 7.50 7.93
N GLU A 202 25.44 7.65 7.65
CA GLU A 202 25.98 7.45 6.30
C GLU A 202 25.73 6.04 5.74
N TRP A 203 25.90 5.00 6.56
CA TRP A 203 25.59 3.63 6.13
C TRP A 203 24.10 3.46 5.78
N GLN A 204 23.22 3.98 6.63
CA GLN A 204 21.77 3.95 6.42
C GLN A 204 21.36 4.71 5.15
N LYS A 205 22.00 5.84 4.83
CA LYS A 205 21.74 6.60 3.59
C LYS A 205 22.11 5.78 2.35
N HIS A 206 23.27 5.13 2.35
CA HIS A 206 23.71 4.27 1.25
C HIS A 206 22.77 3.08 1.05
N MET A 207 22.37 2.43 2.14
CA MET A 207 21.47 1.27 2.11
C MET A 207 20.03 1.65 1.72
N ALA A 208 19.51 2.77 2.22
CA ALA A 208 18.17 3.26 1.89
C ALA A 208 18.02 3.44 0.38
N GLY A 209 19.06 3.91 -0.33
CA GLY A 209 19.07 4.04 -1.79
C GLY A 209 18.91 2.72 -2.56
N GLN A 210 19.39 1.60 -2.01
CA GLN A 210 19.44 0.30 -2.70
C GLN A 210 18.17 -0.56 -2.52
N PHE A 211 17.33 -0.26 -1.53
CA PHE A 211 16.21 -1.13 -1.13
C PHE A 211 14.89 -0.35 -0.99
N ARG A 212 14.64 0.49 -1.98
CA ARG A 212 13.60 1.52 -2.00
C ARG A 212 12.19 0.97 -2.27
N LEU A 213 11.64 0.14 -1.37
CA LEU A 213 10.21 -0.22 -1.36
C LEU A 213 9.53 0.38 -0.14
N ILE A 214 8.51 1.22 -0.37
CA ILE A 214 7.88 2.05 0.67
C ILE A 214 6.58 1.38 1.14
N PHE A 215 6.69 0.26 1.85
CA PHE A 215 5.53 -0.30 2.57
C PHE A 215 5.92 -1.22 3.74
N CYS A 216 5.34 -0.97 4.92
CA CYS A 216 5.58 -1.80 6.11
C CYS A 216 4.82 -3.14 6.12
N SER A 217 3.77 -3.27 5.30
CA SER A 217 2.97 -4.48 5.01
C SER A 217 2.24 -5.23 6.11
N LYS A 218 2.62 -5.05 7.37
CA LYS A 218 2.07 -5.82 8.50
C LYS A 218 0.53 -5.80 8.53
N CYS A 219 -0.07 -4.62 8.33
CA CYS A 219 -1.52 -4.45 8.45
C CYS A 219 -2.33 -5.18 7.38
N TYR A 220 -1.82 -5.30 6.15
CA TYR A 220 -2.54 -5.98 5.08
C TYR A 220 -2.24 -7.47 5.02
N LEU A 221 -1.06 -7.91 5.47
CA LEU A 221 -0.72 -9.32 5.56
C LEU A 221 -1.56 -10.08 6.59
N THR A 222 -1.78 -9.48 7.76
CA THR A 222 -2.64 -10.08 8.80
C THR A 222 -4.14 -10.03 8.44
N CYS A 223 -4.50 -9.28 7.40
CA CYS A 223 -5.89 -9.12 7.00
C CYS A 223 -6.33 -10.26 6.08
N HIS A 224 -6.42 -11.49 6.60
CA HIS A 224 -6.78 -12.68 5.83
C HIS A 224 -8.13 -13.30 6.25
N PRO A 225 -8.93 -13.86 5.33
CA PRO A 225 -10.20 -14.52 5.67
C PRO A 225 -10.03 -15.72 6.61
N GLU A 226 -8.96 -16.49 6.45
CA GLU A 226 -8.72 -17.77 7.17
C GLU A 226 -8.03 -17.61 8.54
N GLU A 227 -7.35 -16.48 8.80
CA GLU A 227 -6.64 -16.26 10.08
C GLU A 227 -7.58 -15.82 11.21
N LYS A 228 -8.87 -15.68 10.94
CA LYS A 228 -9.89 -15.24 11.91
C LYS A 228 -10.27 -16.30 12.96
N ASN A 229 -9.85 -17.55 12.78
CA ASN A 229 -10.26 -18.69 13.62
C ASN A 229 -9.12 -19.28 14.48
N GLN A 230 -8.01 -18.56 14.68
CA GLN A 230 -6.91 -19.01 15.54
C GLN A 230 -6.85 -18.15 16.81
N THR A 231 -7.84 -18.32 17.69
CA THR A 231 -7.82 -17.87 19.09
C THR A 231 -8.37 -18.96 19.97
#